data_AF-A0A914DSE1-F1
#
_entry.id   AF-A0A914DSE1-F1
#
_cell.length_a   1.000
_cell.length_b   1.000
_cell.length_c   1.000
_cell.angle_alpha   90.00
_cell.angle_beta   90.00
_cell.angle_gamma   90.00
#
_symmetry.space_group_name_H-M   'P 1'
#
loop_
_entity.id
_entity.type
_entity.pdbx_description
1 polymer ?
#
loop_
_entity_poly.entity_id
_entity_poly.type
_entity_poly.pdbx_seq_one_letter_code
_entity_poly.pdbx_strand_id
1 'polypeptide(L)'
;MRFRFIGGLDCPDWILTQIAEFSKIPPSDFKAWCLAMSDRLKMNKTEWDEESLSKLKGKIEIDARSIKAMIAALSFIIEKSAKNKCSPEDLEKEMLQLGMSAEHSRQLFHVYSSEMETLRKILIKKFIKSPSLSLMNKTTQEIDNAQVHKLQCRTSEGKVVKLAMTDQKLNVLKKELTKALESLEHI
;
A
#
# COMPACT_ATOMS: atom_id res chain seq x y z
N MET A 1 3.94 20.56 1.64
CA MET A 1 2.56 20.58 1.07
C MET A 1 1.98 19.19 1.29
N ARG A 2 0.78 19.08 1.88
CA ARG A 2 0.19 17.76 2.19
C ARG A 2 -0.55 17.22 0.97
N PHE A 3 -0.11 16.08 0.43
CA PHE A 3 -0.71 15.47 -0.76
C PHE A 3 -1.60 14.28 -0.40
N ARG A 4 -2.83 14.22 -0.91
CA ARG A 4 -3.79 13.15 -0.60
C ARG A 4 -3.36 11.82 -1.19
N PHE A 5 -2.68 11.80 -2.33
CA PHE A 5 -2.20 10.54 -2.92
C PHE A 5 -1.25 9.78 -2.00
N ILE A 6 -0.50 10.47 -1.13
CA ILE A 6 0.41 9.87 -0.13
C ILE A 6 -0.16 9.89 1.30
N GLY A 7 -1.43 10.23 1.48
CA GLY A 7 -2.10 10.20 2.79
C GLY A 7 -1.88 11.47 3.62
N GLY A 8 -1.67 12.61 2.98
CA GLY A 8 -1.48 13.90 3.65
C GLY A 8 -0.05 14.17 4.10
N LEU A 9 0.93 13.40 3.61
CA LEU A 9 2.36 13.61 3.84
C LEU A 9 2.98 14.45 2.71
N ASP A 10 4.22 14.88 2.94
CA ASP A 10 5.05 15.48 1.89
C ASP A 10 5.53 14.41 0.90
N CYS A 11 5.71 14.82 -0.36
CA CYS A 11 6.22 13.94 -1.41
C CYS A 11 7.73 13.69 -1.20
N PRO A 12 8.22 12.43 -1.19
CA PRO A 12 9.64 12.14 -1.07
C PRO A 12 10.47 12.69 -2.24
N ASP A 13 11.68 13.18 -1.97
CA ASP A 13 12.56 13.77 -2.99
C ASP A 13 12.90 12.83 -4.15
N TRP A 14 13.02 11.53 -3.87
CA TRP A 14 13.28 10.54 -4.91
C TRP A 14 12.10 10.41 -5.89
N ILE A 15 10.85 10.61 -5.44
CA ILE A 15 9.68 10.64 -6.32
C ILE A 15 9.68 11.92 -7.14
N LEU A 16 9.93 13.07 -6.50
CA LEU A 16 10.00 14.37 -7.18
C LEU A 16 10.99 14.37 -8.33
N THR A 17 12.17 13.78 -8.10
CA THR A 17 13.21 13.62 -9.12
C THR A 17 12.68 12.82 -10.32
N GLN A 18 11.95 11.72 -10.09
CA GLN A 18 11.40 10.90 -11.17
C GLN A 18 10.20 11.54 -11.87
N ILE A 19 9.41 12.37 -11.17
CA ILE A 19 8.28 13.10 -11.77
C ILE A 19 8.78 14.02 -12.89
N ALA A 20 9.88 14.73 -12.65
CA ALA A 20 10.51 15.57 -13.67
C ALA A 20 11.03 14.77 -14.87
N GLU A 21 11.48 13.53 -14.64
CA GLU A 21 12.03 12.65 -15.67
C GLU A 21 10.96 12.07 -16.61
N PHE A 22 9.68 12.01 -16.19
CA PHE A 22 8.61 11.49 -17.04
C PHE A 22 8.44 12.27 -18.34
N SER A 23 8.82 13.55 -18.39
CA SER A 23 8.76 14.34 -19.62
C SER A 23 9.68 13.84 -20.73
N LYS A 24 10.66 12.97 -20.42
CA LYS A 24 11.53 12.32 -21.41
C LYS A 24 10.84 11.17 -22.15
N ILE A 25 9.69 10.73 -21.65
CA ILE A 25 8.89 9.66 -22.25
C ILE A 25 7.79 10.32 -23.10
N PRO A 26 7.49 9.80 -24.30
CA PRO A 26 6.32 10.24 -25.04
C PRO A 26 5.02 9.94 -24.27
N PRO A 27 4.00 10.83 -24.28
CA PRO A 27 2.76 10.60 -23.55
C PRO A 27 2.04 9.28 -23.89
N SER A 28 2.14 8.82 -25.14
CA SER A 28 1.58 7.52 -25.57
C SER A 28 2.26 6.34 -24.87
N ASP A 29 3.58 6.39 -24.75
CA ASP A 29 4.37 5.35 -24.10
C ASP A 29 4.17 5.42 -22.58
N PHE A 30 4.09 6.63 -22.02
CA PHE A 30 3.78 6.82 -20.60
C PHE A 30 2.40 6.24 -20.23
N LYS A 31 1.39 6.38 -21.11
CA LYS A 31 0.09 5.71 -20.92
C LYS A 31 0.24 4.19 -20.88
N ALA A 32 1.03 3.63 -21.79
CA ALA A 32 1.31 2.18 -21.81
C ALA A 32 2.05 1.73 -20.52
N TRP A 33 2.97 2.55 -20.00
CA TRP A 33 3.62 2.30 -18.72
C TRP A 33 2.61 2.29 -17.57
N CYS A 34 1.70 3.27 -17.50
CA CYS A 34 0.66 3.32 -16.47
C CYS A 34 -0.24 2.08 -16.49
N LEU A 35 -0.63 1.61 -17.68
CA LEU A 35 -1.42 0.38 -17.85
C LEU A 35 -0.64 -0.85 -17.40
N ALA A 36 0.61 -0.99 -17.86
CA ALA A 36 1.48 -2.10 -17.46
C ALA A 36 1.72 -2.12 -15.95
N MET A 37 1.93 -0.96 -15.30
CA MET A 37 2.04 -0.87 -13.84
C MET A 37 0.75 -1.32 -13.16
N SER A 38 -0.39 -0.84 -13.64
CA SER A 38 -1.69 -1.20 -13.07
C SER A 38 -1.92 -2.70 -13.15
N ASP A 39 -1.67 -3.33 -14.29
CA ASP A 39 -1.81 -4.78 -14.46
C ASP A 39 -0.84 -5.58 -13.60
N ARG A 40 0.42 -5.14 -13.50
CA ARG A 40 1.42 -5.77 -12.63
C ARG A 40 1.04 -5.67 -11.14
N LEU A 41 0.53 -4.51 -10.71
CA LEU A 41 0.00 -4.32 -9.36
C LEU A 41 -1.19 -5.24 -9.09
N LYS A 42 -2.08 -5.45 -10.06
CA LYS A 42 -3.18 -6.44 -9.94
C LYS A 42 -2.64 -7.86 -9.80
N MET A 43 -1.66 -8.25 -10.63
CA MET A 43 -1.06 -9.60 -10.66
C MET A 43 -0.08 -9.89 -9.52
N ASN A 44 0.19 -8.91 -8.65
CA ASN A 44 1.16 -9.05 -7.56
C ASN A 44 2.60 -9.34 -8.02
N LYS A 45 2.95 -8.91 -9.23
CA LYS A 45 4.31 -8.99 -9.76
C LYS A 45 4.97 -7.62 -9.64
N THR A 46 5.63 -7.37 -8.52
CA THR A 46 6.42 -6.15 -8.29
C THR A 46 7.79 -6.21 -8.95
N GLU A 47 8.24 -7.40 -9.35
CA GLU A 47 9.49 -7.60 -10.05
C GLU A 47 9.34 -7.37 -11.55
N TRP A 48 10.34 -6.69 -12.09
CA TRP A 48 10.48 -6.38 -13.51
C TRP A 48 11.63 -7.20 -14.09
N ASP A 49 11.28 -8.17 -14.92
CA ASP A 49 12.22 -8.93 -15.74
C ASP A 49 12.82 -8.05 -16.84
N GLU A 50 14.06 -8.35 -17.26
CA GLU A 50 14.76 -7.56 -18.28
C GLU A 50 14.02 -7.51 -19.62
N GLU A 51 13.28 -8.57 -19.96
CA GLU A 51 12.44 -8.62 -21.16
C GLU A 51 11.25 -7.65 -21.08
N SER A 52 10.60 -7.55 -19.93
CA SER A 52 9.52 -6.59 -19.72
C SER A 52 10.03 -5.15 -19.66
N LEU A 53 11.22 -4.93 -19.12
CA LEU A 53 11.88 -3.62 -19.14
C LEU A 53 12.25 -3.21 -20.56
N SER A 54 12.75 -4.14 -21.39
CA SER A 54 13.09 -3.84 -22.79
C SER A 54 11.84 -3.55 -23.63
N LYS A 55 10.72 -4.25 -23.38
CA LYS A 55 9.42 -3.95 -23.99
C LYS A 55 8.90 -2.56 -23.62
N LEU A 56 8.98 -2.17 -22.34
CA LEU A 56 8.56 -0.84 -21.90
C LEU A 56 9.48 0.27 -22.42
N LYS A 57 10.80 0.01 -22.44
CA LYS A 57 11.78 0.93 -23.00
C LYS A 57 11.49 1.17 -24.48
N GLY A 58 11.19 0.12 -25.23
CA GLY A 58 10.92 0.22 -26.67
C GLY A 58 12.07 0.94 -27.39
N LYS A 59 11.78 2.12 -27.94
CA LYS A 59 12.73 2.98 -28.67
C LYS A 59 13.27 4.16 -27.84
N ILE A 60 12.90 4.24 -26.56
CA ILE A 60 13.23 5.37 -25.70
C ILE A 60 14.69 5.26 -25.25
N GLU A 61 15.50 6.27 -25.55
CA GLU A 61 16.92 6.34 -25.15
C GLU A 61 17.08 6.80 -23.69
N ILE A 62 16.62 5.97 -22.74
CA ILE A 62 16.84 6.16 -21.31
C ILE A 62 17.71 5.03 -20.76
N ASP A 63 18.58 5.33 -19.81
CA ASP A 63 19.42 4.35 -19.15
C ASP A 63 18.59 3.36 -18.31
N ALA A 64 19.10 2.14 -18.14
CA ALA A 64 18.38 1.09 -17.45
C ALA A 64 18.12 1.39 -15.96
N ARG A 65 18.94 2.24 -15.32
CA ARG A 65 18.74 2.60 -13.91
C ARG A 65 17.61 3.60 -13.77
N SER A 66 17.56 4.62 -14.61
CA SER A 66 16.48 5.62 -14.64
C SER A 66 15.16 4.97 -14.98
N ILE A 67 15.09 4.04 -15.95
CA ILE A 67 13.84 3.31 -16.25
C ILE A 67 13.32 2.59 -15.00
N LYS A 68 14.18 1.88 -14.28
CA LYS A 68 13.79 1.19 -13.03
C LYS A 68 13.31 2.18 -11.97
N ALA A 69 13.97 3.33 -11.82
CA ALA A 69 13.59 4.37 -10.88
C ALA A 69 12.23 5.00 -11.23
N MET A 70 12.00 5.31 -12.51
CA MET A 70 10.73 5.84 -13.02
C MET A 70 9.58 4.85 -12.86
N ILE A 71 9.81 3.56 -13.13
CA ILE A 71 8.86 2.48 -12.89
C ILE A 71 8.53 2.35 -11.40
N ALA A 72 9.54 2.43 -10.53
CA ALA A 72 9.33 2.39 -9.09
C ALA A 72 8.52 3.60 -8.60
N ALA A 73 8.80 4.79 -9.11
CA ALA A 73 8.05 6.00 -8.80
C ALA A 73 6.60 5.92 -9.28
N LEU A 74 6.36 5.46 -10.52
CA LEU A 74 5.01 5.31 -11.06
C LEU A 74 4.21 4.25 -10.29
N SER A 75 4.83 3.12 -9.97
CA SER A 75 4.23 2.09 -9.12
C SER A 75 3.86 2.64 -7.75
N PHE A 76 4.76 3.40 -7.13
CA PHE A 76 4.51 4.04 -5.85
C PHE A 76 3.34 5.04 -5.91
N ILE A 77 3.30 5.90 -6.93
CA ILE A 77 2.23 6.88 -7.12
C ILE A 77 0.88 6.15 -7.26
N ILE A 78 0.76 5.18 -8.16
CA ILE A 78 -0.51 4.45 -8.39
C ILE A 78 -0.94 3.68 -7.13
N GLU A 79 0.01 2.97 -6.50
CA GLU A 79 -0.28 2.17 -5.31
C GLU A 79 -0.72 3.04 -4.12
N LYS A 80 -0.01 4.14 -3.85
CA LYS A 80 -0.36 5.05 -2.76
C LYS A 80 -1.67 5.77 -3.02
N SER A 81 -1.90 6.23 -4.25
CA SER A 81 -3.17 6.84 -4.67
C SER A 81 -4.35 5.91 -4.37
N ALA A 82 -4.24 4.65 -4.81
CA ALA A 82 -5.29 3.65 -4.63
C ALA A 82 -5.50 3.29 -3.14
N LYS A 83 -4.42 3.18 -2.36
CA LYS A 83 -4.49 2.88 -0.91
C LYS A 83 -5.12 4.02 -0.10
N ASN A 84 -4.78 5.27 -0.44
CA ASN A 84 -5.24 6.46 0.28
C ASN A 84 -6.61 6.97 -0.22
N LYS A 85 -7.28 6.24 -1.13
CA LYS A 85 -8.58 6.60 -1.69
C LYS A 85 -8.55 7.98 -2.37
N CYS A 86 -7.43 8.35 -2.96
CA CYS A 86 -7.30 9.61 -3.70
C CYS A 86 -8.15 9.56 -4.97
N SER A 87 -8.95 10.59 -5.23
CA SER A 87 -9.75 10.69 -6.45
C SER A 87 -8.83 10.92 -7.66
N PRO A 88 -9.22 10.49 -8.87
CA PRO A 88 -8.44 10.75 -10.07
C PRO A 88 -8.20 12.25 -10.30
N GLU A 89 -9.21 13.09 -10.05
CA GLU A 89 -9.15 14.54 -10.22
C GLU A 89 -8.16 15.20 -9.25
N ASP A 90 -8.12 14.70 -8.01
CA ASP A 90 -7.17 15.18 -7.01
C ASP A 90 -5.76 14.70 -7.36
N LEU A 91 -5.61 13.46 -7.81
CA LEU A 91 -4.32 12.93 -8.26
C LEU A 91 -3.74 13.75 -9.42
N GLU A 92 -4.55 14.09 -10.43
CA GLU A 92 -4.11 14.92 -11.55
C GLU A 92 -3.61 16.29 -11.07
N LYS A 93 -4.38 16.97 -10.22
CA LYS A 93 -4.01 18.28 -9.65
C LYS A 93 -2.73 18.19 -8.82
N GLU A 94 -2.59 17.15 -8.01
CA GLU A 94 -1.40 16.92 -7.18
C GLU A 94 -0.17 16.63 -8.05
N MET A 95 -0.29 15.83 -9.10
CA MET A 95 0.81 15.57 -10.02
C MET A 95 1.25 16.84 -10.77
N LEU A 96 0.30 17.68 -11.20
CA LEU A 96 0.58 18.99 -11.78
C LEU A 96 1.34 19.90 -10.80
N GLN A 97 0.93 19.94 -9.52
CA GLN A 97 1.61 20.70 -8.47
C GLN A 97 3.04 20.20 -8.21
N LEU A 98 3.28 18.91 -8.39
CA LEU A 98 4.59 18.27 -8.23
C LEU A 98 5.50 18.44 -9.46
N GLY A 99 5.04 19.15 -10.50
CA GLY A 99 5.83 19.45 -11.70
C GLY A 99 5.67 18.44 -12.84
N MET A 100 4.70 17.52 -12.75
CA MET A 100 4.38 16.65 -13.89
C MET A 100 3.74 17.47 -15.01
N SER A 101 4.13 17.21 -16.26
CA SER A 101 3.49 17.90 -17.39
C SER A 101 1.99 17.55 -17.50
N ALA A 102 1.20 18.46 -18.07
CA ALA A 102 -0.24 18.30 -18.17
C ALA A 102 -0.67 17.11 -19.04
N GLU A 103 0.09 16.80 -20.09
CA GLU A 103 -0.20 15.64 -20.94
C GLU A 103 -0.02 14.33 -20.18
N HIS A 104 1.08 14.18 -19.44
CA HIS A 104 1.38 12.99 -18.65
C HIS A 104 0.38 12.82 -17.50
N SER A 105 0.05 13.92 -16.82
CA SER A 105 -0.95 13.93 -15.74
C SER A 105 -2.32 13.47 -16.26
N ARG A 106 -2.74 13.92 -17.45
CA ARG A 106 -3.98 13.46 -18.10
C ARG A 106 -3.95 11.98 -18.47
N GLN A 107 -2.82 11.47 -18.98
CA GLN A 107 -2.71 10.04 -19.28
C GLN A 107 -2.81 9.19 -18.00
N LEU A 108 -2.16 9.63 -16.92
CA LEU A 108 -2.29 8.99 -15.61
C LEU A 108 -3.73 9.03 -15.10
N PHE A 109 -4.41 10.18 -15.22
CA PHE A 109 -5.83 10.33 -14.87
C PHE A 109 -6.71 9.30 -15.58
N HIS A 110 -6.58 9.15 -16.90
CA HIS A 110 -7.42 8.22 -17.66
C HIS A 110 -7.21 6.75 -17.25
N VAL A 111 -5.96 6.35 -17.04
CA VAL A 111 -5.63 4.98 -16.62
C VAL A 111 -6.10 4.75 -15.20
N TYR A 112 -5.78 5.66 -14.28
CA TYR A 112 -6.16 5.54 -12.88
C TYR A 112 -7.67 5.57 -12.70
N SER A 113 -8.41 6.43 -13.40
CA SER A 113 -9.88 6.48 -13.34
C SER A 113 -10.53 5.17 -13.78
N SER A 114 -9.95 4.48 -14.77
CA SER A 114 -10.46 3.19 -15.25
C SER A 114 -10.15 2.05 -14.28
N GLU A 115 -8.99 2.13 -13.60
CA GLU A 115 -8.41 1.01 -12.86
C GLU A 115 -8.53 1.12 -11.33
N MET A 116 -8.85 2.30 -10.80
CA MET A 116 -8.82 2.64 -9.37
C MET A 116 -9.64 1.67 -8.52
N GLU A 117 -10.87 1.35 -8.91
CA GLU A 117 -11.72 0.46 -8.10
C GLU A 117 -11.15 -0.95 -8.00
N THR A 118 -10.67 -1.49 -9.12
CA THR A 118 -10.09 -2.82 -9.21
C THR A 118 -8.79 -2.89 -8.42
N LEU A 119 -7.88 -1.93 -8.65
CA LEU A 119 -6.63 -1.80 -7.92
C LEU A 119 -6.88 -1.69 -6.42
N ARG A 120 -7.83 -0.85 -6.01
CA ARG A 120 -8.18 -0.69 -4.61
C ARG A 120 -8.70 -1.98 -3.99
N LYS A 121 -9.62 -2.69 -4.64
CA LYS A 121 -10.14 -3.97 -4.13
C LYS A 121 -9.01 -4.98 -3.92
N ILE A 122 -8.06 -5.04 -4.86
CA ILE A 122 -6.90 -5.95 -4.77
C ILE A 122 -5.92 -5.49 -3.69
N LEU A 123 -5.55 -4.21 -3.67
CA LEU A 123 -4.58 -3.65 -2.73
C LEU A 123 -5.10 -3.67 -1.29
N ILE A 124 -6.40 -3.46 -1.05
CA ILE A 124 -7.01 -3.62 0.28
C ILE A 124 -6.99 -5.07 0.73
N LYS A 125 -7.29 -6.03 -0.16
CA LYS A 125 -7.15 -7.46 0.14
C LYS A 125 -5.70 -7.83 0.48
N LYS A 126 -4.72 -7.21 -0.18
CA LYS A 126 -3.29 -7.35 0.16
C LYS A 126 -2.92 -6.65 1.47
N PHE A 127 -3.63 -5.57 1.83
CA PHE A 127 -3.40 -4.80 3.05
C PHE A 127 -4.01 -5.45 4.31
N ILE A 128 -4.47 -6.72 4.25
CA ILE A 128 -4.96 -7.41 5.45
C ILE A 128 -3.79 -7.68 6.38
N LYS A 129 -3.62 -6.71 7.29
CA LYS A 129 -3.39 -6.72 8.74
C LYS A 129 -2.70 -7.98 9.27
N SER A 130 -1.70 -7.74 10.11
CA SER A 130 -1.14 -8.68 11.10
C SER A 130 -2.16 -9.76 11.47
N PRO A 131 -1.78 -11.06 11.44
CA PRO A 131 -2.71 -12.17 11.47
C PRO A 131 -3.81 -11.92 12.50
N SER A 132 -5.05 -11.78 12.02
CA SER A 132 -6.18 -11.49 12.90
C SER A 132 -6.35 -12.69 13.82
N LEU A 133 -6.17 -12.49 15.12
CA LEU A 133 -6.40 -13.52 16.13
C LEU A 133 -7.90 -13.51 16.46
N SER A 134 -8.61 -14.56 16.05
CA SER A 134 -9.98 -14.81 16.52
C SER A 134 -9.94 -15.72 17.75
N LEU A 135 -10.64 -15.35 18.82
CA LEU A 135 -10.75 -16.17 20.01
C LEU A 135 -11.68 -17.36 19.71
N MET A 136 -11.13 -18.57 19.77
CA MET A 136 -11.86 -19.82 19.57
C MET A 136 -12.51 -20.31 20.85
N ASN A 137 -11.77 -20.25 21.96
CA ASN A 137 -12.29 -20.60 23.28
C ASN A 137 -11.57 -19.83 24.39
N LYS A 138 -12.26 -19.73 25.52
CA LYS A 138 -11.73 -19.27 26.79
C LYS A 138 -12.13 -20.27 27.86
N THR A 139 -11.15 -20.87 28.52
CA THR A 139 -11.36 -21.78 29.65
C THR A 139 -10.66 -21.21 30.87
N THR A 140 -11.35 -21.13 32.00
CA THR A 140 -10.75 -20.75 33.29
C THR A 140 -10.45 -22.02 34.07
N GLN A 141 -9.24 -22.15 34.58
CA GLN A 141 -8.84 -23.23 35.48
C GLN A 141 -8.18 -22.64 36.72
N GLU A 142 -8.54 -23.16 37.89
CA GLU A 142 -7.91 -22.81 39.15
C GLU A 142 -6.75 -23.77 39.39
N ILE A 143 -5.53 -23.23 39.42
CA ILE A 143 -4.29 -23.98 39.64
C ILE A 143 -3.57 -23.28 40.79
N ASP A 144 -3.28 -24.00 41.88
CA ASP A 144 -2.55 -23.49 43.06
C ASP A 144 -3.09 -22.14 43.60
N ASN A 145 -4.39 -22.05 43.89
CA ASN A 145 -5.09 -20.83 44.34
C ASN A 145 -5.00 -19.62 43.38
N ALA A 146 -4.61 -19.83 42.12
CA ALA A 146 -4.58 -18.81 41.08
C ALA A 146 -5.53 -19.17 39.93
N GLN A 147 -6.41 -18.23 39.56
CA GLN A 147 -7.24 -18.36 38.36
C GLN A 147 -6.39 -18.12 37.10
N VAL A 148 -6.30 -19.15 36.25
CA VAL A 148 -5.58 -19.13 34.98
C VAL A 148 -6.58 -19.20 33.82
N HIS A 149 -6.53 -18.21 32.94
CA HIS A 149 -7.29 -18.17 31.70
C HIS A 149 -6.48 -18.77 30.57
N LYS A 150 -6.99 -19.86 30.00
CA LYS A 150 -6.49 -20.47 28.77
C LYS A 150 -7.32 -19.96 27.60
N LEU A 151 -6.67 -19.24 26.68
CA LEU A 151 -7.26 -18.71 25.46
C LEU A 151 -6.71 -19.52 24.28
N GLN A 152 -7.60 -20.13 23.50
CA GLN A 152 -7.23 -20.66 22.19
C GLN A 152 -7.64 -19.63 21.15
N CYS A 153 -6.67 -19.13 20.41
CA CYS A 153 -6.88 -18.18 19.33
C CYS A 153 -6.55 -18.86 17.99
N ARG A 154 -7.27 -18.51 16.93
CA ARG A 154 -6.96 -18.92 15.57
C ARG A 154 -6.48 -17.70 14.79
N THR A 155 -5.33 -17.81 14.15
CA THR A 155 -4.87 -16.79 13.20
C THR A 155 -5.68 -16.89 11.91
N SER A 156 -5.75 -15.82 11.13
CA SER A 156 -6.32 -15.84 9.76
C SER A 156 -5.70 -16.92 8.85
N GLU A 157 -4.46 -17.33 9.13
CA GLU A 157 -3.74 -18.42 8.44
C GLU A 157 -4.13 -19.84 8.92
N GLY A 158 -5.13 -19.96 9.80
CA GLY A 158 -5.60 -21.26 10.32
C GLY A 158 -4.77 -21.84 11.47
N LYS A 159 -3.61 -21.25 11.80
CA LYS A 159 -2.78 -21.67 12.95
C LYS A 159 -3.50 -21.41 14.28
N VAL A 160 -3.47 -22.41 15.15
CA VAL A 160 -4.02 -22.30 16.51
C VAL A 160 -2.91 -21.89 17.47
N VAL A 161 -3.09 -20.75 18.13
CA VAL A 161 -2.22 -20.23 19.19
C VAL A 161 -2.89 -20.45 20.53
N LYS A 162 -2.19 -21.06 21.48
CA LYS A 162 -2.68 -21.26 22.85
C LYS A 162 -1.97 -20.28 23.77
N LEU A 163 -2.72 -19.49 24.51
CA LEU A 163 -2.21 -18.54 25.50
C LEU A 163 -2.73 -18.96 26.87
N ALA A 164 -1.88 -18.96 27.89
CA ALA A 164 -2.29 -19.17 29.28
C ALA A 164 -1.79 -17.98 30.10
N MET A 165 -2.68 -17.33 30.83
CA MET A 165 -2.33 -16.15 31.63
C MET A 165 -3.19 -16.08 32.90
N THR A 166 -2.62 -15.52 33.97
CA THR A 166 -3.34 -15.23 35.21
C THR A 166 -4.24 -13.99 35.04
N ASP A 167 -5.19 -13.80 35.96
CA ASP A 167 -6.04 -12.60 35.98
C ASP A 167 -5.26 -11.29 35.98
N GLN A 168 -4.17 -11.23 36.75
CA GLN A 168 -3.29 -10.06 36.79
C GLN A 168 -2.73 -9.72 35.42
N LYS A 169 -2.21 -10.72 34.69
CA LYS A 169 -1.65 -10.53 33.34
C LYS A 169 -2.72 -10.16 32.32
N LEU A 170 -3.92 -10.75 32.44
CA LEU A 170 -5.05 -10.43 31.56
C LEU A 170 -5.51 -8.98 31.72
N ASN A 171 -5.57 -8.47 32.94
CA ASN A 171 -5.96 -7.09 33.22
C ASN A 171 -4.92 -6.08 32.76
N VAL A 172 -3.62 -6.39 32.91
CA VAL A 172 -2.55 -5.56 32.35
C VAL A 172 -2.66 -5.52 30.82
N LEU A 173 -2.83 -6.67 30.18
CA LEU A 173 -2.98 -6.75 28.72
C LEU A 173 -4.18 -5.94 28.22
N LYS A 174 -5.34 -6.05 28.88
CA LYS A 174 -6.52 -5.23 28.54
C LYS A 174 -6.22 -3.73 28.65
N LYS A 175 -5.61 -3.30 29.75
CA LYS A 175 -5.30 -1.89 29.99
C LYS A 175 -4.37 -1.30 28.93
N GLU A 176 -3.32 -2.05 28.56
CA GLU A 176 -2.37 -1.59 27.54
C GLU A 176 -2.97 -1.61 26.13
N LEU A 177 -3.80 -2.60 25.79
CA LEU A 177 -4.53 -2.63 24.52
C LEU A 177 -5.54 -1.49 24.40
N THR A 178 -6.27 -1.17 25.48
CA THR A 178 -7.20 -0.03 25.50
C THR A 178 -6.48 1.29 25.29
N LYS A 179 -5.37 1.53 26.00
CA LYS A 179 -4.55 2.75 25.79
C LYS A 179 -4.01 2.84 24.36
N ALA A 180 -3.57 1.71 23.79
CA ALA A 180 -3.08 1.69 22.42
C ALA A 180 -4.19 2.01 21.40
N LEU A 181 -5.40 1.49 21.62
CA LEU A 181 -6.58 1.81 20.81
C LEU A 181 -6.95 3.29 20.90
N GLU A 182 -7.01 3.85 22.10
CA GLU A 182 -7.25 5.29 22.32
C GLU A 182 -6.19 6.16 21.62
N SER A 183 -4.93 5.75 21.65
CA SER A 183 -3.84 6.46 20.98
C SER A 183 -3.94 6.42 19.45
N LEU A 184 -4.52 5.35 18.89
CA LEU A 184 -4.71 5.17 17.45
C LEU A 184 -5.92 5.92 16.90
N GLU A 185 -6.93 6.22 17.72
CA GLU A 185 -8.09 7.06 17.33
C GLU A 185 -7.74 8.55 17.17
N HIS A 186 -6.57 8.95 17.68
CA HIS A 186 -6.06 10.33 17.60
C HIS A 186 -4.98 10.55 16.52
N ILE A 187 -4.76 9.57 15.64
CA ILE A 187 -3.85 9.63 14.47
C ILE A 187 -4.68 9.63 13.18
#